data_AF-A0A2A6RI50-F1
#
_entry.id   AF-A0A2A6RI50-F1
#
_cell.length_a   1.000
_cell.length_b   1.000
_cell.length_c   1.000
_cell.angle_alpha   90.00
_cell.angle_beta   90.00
_cell.angle_gamma   90.00
#
_symmetry.space_group_name_H-M   'P 1'
#
loop_
_entity.id
_entity.type
_entity.pdbx_description
1 polymer ?
#
loop_
_entity_poly.entity_id
_entity_poly.type
_entity_poly.pdbx_seq_one_letter_code
_entity_poly.pdbx_strand_id
1 'polypeptide(L)'
;MQRINYIHTLFGRDILSVLIVGLAIYLTVRYQNERFPRNGFTRAFPVLVDLQVALGIIYWVFLLFYSPISSIYLGFPFILHPVLGILAAGLGHMAVSERMPLRQLGRWAPMASLGVMLILVLVNTFIPEWSRP
;
A
#
# COMPACT_ATOMS: atom_id res chain seq x y z
N MET A 1 21.15 3.18 11.77
CA MET A 1 20.03 4.02 11.26
C MET A 1 20.10 4.26 9.76
N GLN A 2 21.14 4.91 9.21
CA GLN A 2 21.22 5.20 7.76
C GLN A 2 20.96 4.01 6.83
N ARG A 3 21.52 2.82 7.13
CA ARG A 3 21.32 1.62 6.30
C ARG A 3 19.87 1.11 6.30
N ILE A 4 19.19 1.17 7.45
CA ILE A 4 17.78 0.73 7.57
C ILE A 4 16.87 1.70 6.80
N ASN A 5 17.09 3.00 6.97
CA ASN A 5 16.36 4.02 6.23
C ASN A 5 16.57 3.85 4.73
N TYR A 6 17.82 3.63 4.28
CA TYR A 6 18.14 3.40 2.87
C TYR A 6 17.44 2.17 2.29
N ILE A 7 17.48 1.03 2.99
CA ILE A 7 16.81 -0.20 2.55
C ILE A 7 15.30 0.02 2.47
N HIS A 8 14.70 0.64 3.49
CA HIS A 8 13.27 0.92 3.49
C HIS A 8 12.87 1.86 2.34
N THR A 9 13.63 2.93 2.11
CA THR A 9 13.34 3.85 1.00
C THR A 9 13.51 3.19 -0.35
N LEU A 10 14.59 2.44 -0.57
CA LEU A 10 14.87 1.82 -1.86
C LEU A 10 13.85 0.72 -2.18
N PHE A 11 13.66 -0.23 -1.25
CA PHE A 11 12.78 -1.36 -1.49
C PHE A 11 11.31 -1.01 -1.35
N GLY A 12 10.94 -0.33 -0.27
CA GLY A 12 9.55 0.05 0.01
C GLY A 12 9.08 1.16 -0.91
N ARG A 13 9.71 2.34 -0.83
CA ARG A 13 9.20 3.51 -1.56
C ARG A 13 9.44 3.39 -3.07
N ASP A 14 10.63 2.98 -3.49
CA ASP A 14 11.02 3.13 -4.89
C ASP A 14 10.72 1.85 -5.71
N ILE A 15 11.19 0.68 -5.28
CA ILE A 15 11.03 -0.58 -6.03
C ILE A 15 9.60 -1.13 -5.94
N LEU A 16 9.10 -1.39 -4.73
CA LEU A 16 7.79 -2.03 -4.54
C LEU A 16 6.64 -1.16 -5.06
N SER A 17 6.67 0.15 -4.84
CA SER A 17 5.65 1.06 -5.39
C SER A 17 5.57 0.97 -6.92
N VAL A 18 6.71 0.99 -7.61
CA VAL A 18 6.75 0.86 -9.07
C VAL A 18 6.24 -0.49 -9.52
N LEU A 19 6.61 -1.58 -8.83
CA LEU A 19 6.13 -2.92 -9.15
C LEU A 19 4.62 -3.06 -8.95
N ILE A 20 4.06 -2.54 -7.86
CA ILE A 20 2.62 -2.58 -7.58
C ILE A 20 1.85 -1.78 -8.64
N VAL A 21 2.29 -0.56 -8.93
CA VAL A 21 1.66 0.30 -9.96
C VAL A 21 1.77 -0.35 -11.34
N GLY A 22 2.96 -0.79 -11.73
CA GLY A 22 3.20 -1.46 -13.00
C GLY A 22 2.37 -2.73 -13.16
N LEU A 23 2.26 -3.55 -12.11
CA LEU A 23 1.44 -4.75 -12.12
C LEU A 23 -0.05 -4.41 -12.19
N ALA A 24 -0.53 -3.40 -11.45
CA ALA A 24 -1.92 -2.98 -11.56
C ALA A 24 -2.27 -2.49 -12.97
N ILE A 25 -1.38 -1.72 -13.61
CA ILE A 25 -1.55 -1.26 -15.00
C ILE A 25 -1.60 -2.49 -15.91
N TYR A 26 -0.63 -3.39 -15.78
CA TYR A 26 -0.57 -4.63 -16.56
C TYR A 26 -1.86 -5.43 -16.42
N LEU A 27 -2.34 -5.68 -15.20
CA LEU A 27 -3.57 -6.43 -14.94
C LEU A 27 -4.81 -5.74 -15.52
N THR A 28 -4.86 -4.40 -15.44
CA THR A 28 -5.98 -3.60 -15.98
C THR A 28 -6.02 -3.64 -17.50
N VAL A 29 -4.86 -3.52 -18.16
CA VAL A 29 -4.73 -3.51 -19.63
C VAL A 29 -4.88 -4.91 -20.21
N ARG A 30 -4.20 -5.92 -19.64
CA ARG A 30 -4.14 -7.28 -20.18
C ARG A 30 -5.51 -7.98 -20.15
N TYR A 31 -6.29 -7.78 -19.10
CA TYR A 31 -7.56 -8.50 -18.88
C TYR A 31 -8.79 -7.68 -19.27
N GLN A 32 -8.66 -6.86 -20.32
CA GLN A 32 -9.73 -5.98 -20.81
C GLN A 32 -11.04 -6.72 -21.14
N ASN A 33 -10.96 -7.92 -21.71
CA ASN A 33 -12.11 -8.66 -22.26
C ASN A 33 -12.29 -10.05 -21.63
N GLU A 34 -11.52 -10.41 -20.61
CA GLU A 34 -11.54 -11.74 -19.99
C GLU A 34 -12.09 -11.67 -18.57
N ARG A 35 -12.70 -12.77 -18.10
CA ARG A 35 -12.89 -12.96 -16.66
C ARG A 35 -11.50 -12.96 -16.02
N PHE A 36 -11.22 -11.93 -15.23
CA PHE A 36 -9.94 -11.72 -14.58
C PHE A 36 -9.42 -13.04 -13.96
N PRO A 37 -8.34 -13.61 -14.50
CA PRO A 37 -8.02 -15.02 -14.29
C PRO A 37 -7.30 -15.26 -12.97
N ARG A 38 -7.29 -16.51 -12.49
CA ARG A 38 -6.50 -16.93 -11.31
C ARG A 38 -5.12 -17.43 -11.74
N ASN A 39 -4.22 -16.52 -12.08
CA ASN A 39 -2.84 -16.87 -12.45
C ASN A 39 -1.81 -16.23 -11.49
N GLY A 40 -0.54 -16.59 -11.65
CA GLY A 40 0.56 -16.11 -10.80
C GLY A 40 0.61 -14.58 -10.71
N PHE A 41 0.37 -13.86 -11.81
CA PHE A 41 0.39 -12.39 -11.85
C PHE A 41 -0.75 -11.77 -11.03
N THR A 42 -1.97 -12.29 -11.14
CA THR A 42 -3.09 -11.81 -10.30
C THR A 42 -2.86 -12.06 -8.82
N ARG A 43 -2.21 -13.17 -8.44
CA ARG A 43 -1.87 -13.46 -7.04
C ARG A 43 -0.68 -12.63 -6.54
N ALA A 44 0.22 -12.22 -7.44
CA ALA A 44 1.36 -11.39 -7.08
C ALA A 44 0.93 -9.99 -6.61
N PHE A 45 -0.19 -9.45 -7.12
CA PHE A 45 -0.66 -8.12 -6.75
C PHE A 45 -0.89 -7.94 -5.24
N PRO A 46 -1.79 -8.70 -4.57
CA PRO A 46 -1.95 -8.58 -3.13
C PRO A 46 -0.67 -8.91 -2.37
N VAL A 47 0.16 -9.84 -2.84
CA VAL A 47 1.43 -10.19 -2.18
C VAL A 47 2.42 -9.02 -2.19
N LEU A 48 2.53 -8.29 -3.30
CA LEU A 48 3.39 -7.10 -3.37
C LEU A 48 2.87 -5.99 -2.43
N VAL A 49 1.55 -5.83 -2.33
CA VAL A 49 0.93 -4.91 -1.38
C VAL A 49 1.23 -5.35 0.07
N ASP A 50 1.09 -6.63 0.39
CA ASP A 50 1.39 -7.18 1.72
C ASP A 50 2.86 -6.94 2.10
N LEU A 51 3.79 -7.14 1.17
CA LEU A 51 5.22 -6.85 1.37
C LEU A 51 5.46 -5.36 1.65
N GLN A 52 4.80 -4.47 0.90
CA GLN A 52 4.88 -3.03 1.11
C GLN A 52 4.40 -2.63 2.51
N VAL A 53 3.26 -3.19 2.91
CA VAL A 53 2.65 -2.94 4.22
C VAL A 53 3.54 -3.48 5.34
N ALA A 54 4.06 -4.70 5.20
CA ALA A 54 4.95 -5.31 6.18
C ALA A 54 6.23 -4.49 6.37
N LEU A 55 6.87 -4.05 5.28
CA LEU A 55 8.06 -3.20 5.36
C LEU A 55 7.75 -1.82 5.98
N GLY A 56 6.58 -1.26 5.68
CA GLY A 56 6.09 -0.02 6.31
C GLY A 56 5.91 -0.16 7.81
N ILE A 57 5.24 -1.23 8.27
CA ILE A 57 5.02 -1.51 9.69
C ILE A 57 6.35 -1.75 10.41
N ILE A 58 7.24 -2.57 9.85
CA ILE A 58 8.57 -2.83 10.44
C ILE A 58 9.34 -1.52 10.60
N TYR A 59 9.32 -0.66 9.58
CA TYR A 59 10.01 0.63 9.64
C TYR A 59 9.38 1.59 10.65
N TRP A 60 8.05 1.66 10.72
CA TRP A 60 7.34 2.46 11.72
C TRP A 60 7.66 2.00 13.14
N VAL A 61 7.65 0.69 13.40
CA VAL A 61 8.08 0.12 14.69
C VAL A 61 9.53 0.49 15.01
N PHE A 62 10.44 0.37 14.03
CA PHE A 62 11.83 0.79 14.21
C PHE A 62 11.94 2.27 14.60
N LEU A 63 11.16 3.16 13.98
CA LEU A 63 11.16 4.58 14.32
C LEU A 63 10.64 4.85 15.73
N LEU A 64 9.67 4.06 16.23
CA LEU A 64 9.17 4.21 17.60
C LEU A 64 10.23 3.91 18.66
N PHE A 65 11.05 2.87 18.45
CA PHE A 65 12.02 2.43 19.45
C PHE A 65 13.37 3.15 19.36
N TYR A 66 13.76 3.59 18.16
CA TYR A 66 15.12 4.08 17.93
C TYR A 66 15.18 5.56 17.52
N SER A 67 14.06 6.22 17.19
CA SER A 67 14.10 7.63 16.82
C SER A 67 14.04 8.55 18.05
N PRO A 68 14.86 9.62 18.13
CA PRO A 68 14.76 10.64 19.18
C PRO A 68 13.41 11.37 19.23
N ILE A 69 12.64 11.28 18.14
CA ILE A 69 11.33 11.92 17.95
C ILE A 69 10.18 10.91 17.95
N SER A 70 10.32 9.79 18.68
CA SER A 70 9.32 8.72 18.75
C SER A 70 7.91 9.19 19.12
N SER A 71 7.81 10.22 19.96
CA SER A 71 6.53 10.85 20.34
C SER A 71 5.74 11.43 19.16
N ILE A 72 6.41 11.89 18.11
CA ILE A 72 5.76 12.40 16.89
C ILE A 72 5.08 11.26 16.13
N TYR A 73 5.71 10.08 16.07
CA TYR A 73 5.18 8.91 15.34
C TYR A 73 4.00 8.23 16.04
N LEU A 74 3.81 8.48 17.34
CA LEU A 74 2.62 8.12 18.10
C LEU A 74 1.50 9.17 17.95
N GLY A 75 1.81 10.34 17.39
CA GLY A 75 0.84 11.41 17.15
C GLY A 75 -0.03 11.17 15.91
N PHE A 76 -1.15 11.87 15.86
CA PHE A 76 -1.99 11.90 14.66
C PHE A 76 -1.32 12.72 13.55
N PRO A 77 -1.38 12.30 12.27
CA PRO A 77 -2.01 11.08 11.76
C PRO A 77 -1.06 9.87 11.72
N PHE A 78 0.22 10.01 12.06
CA PHE A 78 1.22 8.94 11.90
C PHE A 78 0.86 7.64 12.62
N ILE A 79 0.13 7.71 13.73
CA ILE A 79 -0.42 6.54 14.44
C ILE A 79 -1.38 5.69 13.57
N LEU A 80 -2.00 6.29 12.55
CA LEU A 80 -2.87 5.58 11.61
C LEU A 80 -2.09 4.73 10.61
N HIS A 81 -0.79 4.95 10.43
CA HIS A 81 0.01 4.27 9.41
C HIS A 81 -0.15 2.73 9.39
N PRO A 82 -0.02 2.00 10.51
CA PRO A 82 -0.25 0.55 10.52
C PRO A 82 -1.70 0.17 10.17
N VAL A 83 -2.68 0.96 10.63
CA VAL A 83 -4.10 0.71 10.35
C VAL A 83 -4.39 0.88 8.86
N LEU A 84 -3.90 1.97 8.26
CA LEU A 84 -4.03 2.24 6.84
C LEU A 84 -3.31 1.18 5.99
N GLY A 85 -2.15 0.71 6.45
CA GLY A 85 -1.44 -0.40 5.81
C GLY A 85 -2.27 -1.68 5.77
N ILE A 86 -2.88 -2.07 6.90
CA ILE A 86 -3.73 -3.26 6.97
C ILE A 86 -4.97 -3.11 6.07
N LEU A 87 -5.58 -1.93 6.05
CA LEU A 87 -6.70 -1.64 5.14
C LEU A 87 -6.27 -1.75 3.67
N ALA A 88 -5.08 -1.22 3.32
CA ALA A 88 -4.52 -1.35 1.98
C ALA A 88 -4.31 -2.83 1.60
N ALA A 89 -3.69 -3.64 2.47
CA ALA A 89 -3.56 -5.08 2.25
C ALA A 89 -4.93 -5.73 1.99
N GLY A 90 -5.92 -5.44 2.83
CA GLY A 90 -7.30 -5.90 2.65
C GLY A 90 -7.87 -5.56 1.28
N LEU A 91 -7.72 -4.31 0.82
CA LEU A 91 -8.16 -3.86 -0.50
C LEU A 91 -7.46 -4.61 -1.64
N GLY A 92 -6.15 -4.87 -1.49
CA GLY A 92 -5.37 -5.66 -2.45
C GLY A 92 -5.92 -7.07 -2.60
N HIS A 93 -6.25 -7.74 -1.50
CA HIS A 93 -6.88 -9.08 -1.50
C HIS A 93 -8.31 -9.05 -2.05
N MET A 94 -9.09 -8.01 -1.73
CA MET A 94 -10.44 -7.83 -2.25
C MET A 94 -10.47 -7.59 -3.76
N ALA A 95 -9.42 -6.97 -4.33
CA ALA A 95 -9.31 -6.74 -5.76
C ALA A 95 -9.22 -8.04 -6.57
N VAL A 96 -8.72 -9.12 -5.96
CA VAL A 96 -8.48 -10.39 -6.66
C VAL A 96 -9.38 -11.55 -6.20
N SER A 97 -10.02 -11.43 -5.03
CA SER A 97 -10.88 -12.47 -4.46
C SER A 97 -12.26 -12.51 -5.12
N GLU A 98 -12.71 -13.71 -5.51
CA GLU A 98 -13.98 -13.92 -6.25
C GLU A 98 -15.23 -13.54 -5.46
N ARG A 99 -15.16 -13.55 -4.12
CA ARG A 99 -16.31 -13.32 -3.23
C ARG A 99 -16.37 -11.90 -2.67
N MET A 100 -15.44 -11.04 -3.07
CA MET A 100 -15.28 -9.71 -2.49
C MET A 100 -15.89 -8.63 -3.38
N PRO A 101 -16.44 -7.54 -2.80
CA PRO A 101 -17.17 -6.52 -3.54
C PRO A 101 -16.32 -5.79 -4.59
N LEU A 102 -15.03 -5.54 -4.30
CA LEU A 102 -14.12 -4.88 -5.24
C LEU A 102 -13.95 -5.66 -6.55
N ARG A 103 -14.13 -6.99 -6.50
CA ARG A 103 -14.04 -7.86 -7.67
C ARG A 103 -15.12 -7.58 -8.71
N GLN A 104 -16.24 -7.01 -8.29
CA GLN A 104 -17.33 -6.62 -9.20
C GLN A 104 -16.88 -5.54 -10.20
N LEU A 105 -15.80 -4.81 -9.89
CA LEU A 105 -15.16 -3.84 -10.79
C LEU A 105 -14.35 -4.51 -11.92
N GLY A 106 -14.24 -5.84 -11.93
CA GLY A 106 -13.56 -6.61 -12.97
C GLY A 106 -12.10 -6.18 -13.12
N ARG A 107 -11.71 -5.80 -14.35
CA ARG A 107 -10.35 -5.34 -14.67
C ARG A 107 -9.92 -4.09 -13.93
N TRP A 108 -10.88 -3.28 -13.47
CA TRP A 108 -10.59 -2.04 -12.77
C TRP A 108 -10.31 -2.27 -11.28
N ALA A 109 -10.55 -3.46 -10.75
CA ALA A 109 -10.39 -3.74 -9.32
C ALA A 109 -8.98 -3.43 -8.77
N PRO A 110 -7.86 -3.83 -9.43
CA PRO A 110 -6.52 -3.46 -8.96
C PRO A 110 -6.27 -1.95 -8.98
N MET A 111 -6.79 -1.27 -9.99
CA MET A 111 -6.56 0.17 -10.17
C MET A 111 -7.44 1.02 -9.25
N ALA A 112 -8.67 0.57 -8.98
CA ALA A 112 -9.52 1.13 -7.95
C ALA A 112 -8.91 0.94 -6.55
N SER A 113 -8.36 -0.25 -6.26
CA SER A 113 -7.63 -0.50 -5.01
C SER A 113 -6.46 0.48 -4.85
N LEU A 114 -5.67 0.70 -5.91
CA LEU A 114 -4.59 1.68 -5.90
C LEU A 114 -5.10 3.11 -5.68
N GLY A 115 -6.21 3.49 -6.32
CA GLY A 115 -6.82 4.80 -6.13
C GLY A 115 -7.19 5.04 -4.66
N VAL A 116 -7.83 4.06 -4.02
CA VAL A 116 -8.17 4.14 -2.58
C VAL A 116 -6.90 4.19 -1.74
N MET A 117 -5.90 3.33 -2.00
CA MET A 117 -4.62 3.36 -1.28
C MET A 117 -3.93 4.73 -1.38
N LEU A 118 -3.94 5.34 -2.56
CA LEU A 118 -3.37 6.67 -2.77
C LEU A 118 -4.10 7.71 -1.92
N ILE A 119 -5.44 7.71 -1.91
CA ILE A 119 -6.23 8.61 -1.07
C ILE A 119 -5.87 8.42 0.41
N LEU A 120 -5.78 7.17 0.90
CA LEU A 120 -5.41 6.87 2.28
C LEU A 120 -4.01 7.41 2.63
N VAL A 121 -3.04 7.28 1.73
CA VAL A 121 -1.70 7.83 1.90
C VAL A 121 -1.72 9.36 1.91
N LEU A 122 -2.42 9.99 0.97
CA LEU A 122 -2.52 11.46 0.90
C LEU A 122 -3.16 12.03 2.16
N VAL A 123 -4.26 11.43 2.65
CA VAL A 123 -4.91 11.77 3.92
C VAL A 123 -3.92 11.69 5.08
N ASN A 124 -3.13 10.62 5.14
CA ASN A 124 -2.11 10.46 6.18
C ASN A 124 -0.95 11.46 6.10
N THR A 125 -0.66 12.00 4.92
CA THR A 125 0.53 12.83 4.68
C THR A 125 0.22 14.33 4.69
N PHE A 126 -0.94 14.74 4.17
CA PHE A 126 -1.32 16.15 3.98
C PHE A 126 -2.18 16.74 5.11
N ILE A 127 -2.94 15.94 5.85
CA ILE A 127 -3.69 16.44 7.03
C ILE A 127 -2.78 17.14 8.07
N PRO A 128 -1.58 16.64 8.41
CA PRO A 128 -0.73 17.30 9.39
C PRO A 128 -0.10 18.59 8.82
N GLU A 129 0.09 18.72 7.51
CA GLU A 129 0.58 19.95 6.88
C GLU A 129 -0.46 21.07 6.89
N TRP A 130 -1.75 20.75 6.73
CA TRP A 130 -2.85 21.73 6.81
C TRP A 130 -3.15 22.22 8.23
N SER A 131 -2.73 21.46 9.25
CA SER A 131 -2.95 21.80 10.66
C SER A 131 -1.83 22.64 11.30
N ARG A 132 -0.81 23.01 10.53
CA ARG A 132 0.26 23.91 10.99
C ARG A 132 -0.21 25.37 10.81
N PRO A 133 -0.21 26.19 11.87
CA PRO A 133 -0.53 27.61 11.77
C PRO A 133 0.48 28.38 10.90
#